data_AF-A0A2N7QC78-F1
#
_entry.id   AF-A0A2N7QC78-F1
#
_cell.length_a   1.000
_cell.length_b   1.000
_cell.length_c   1.000
_cell.angle_alpha   90.00
_cell.angle_beta   90.00
_cell.angle_gamma   90.00
#
_symmetry.space_group_name_H-M   'P 1'
#
loop_
_entity.id
_entity.type
_entity.pdbx_description
1 polymer ?
#
loop_
_entity_poly.entity_id
_entity_poly.type
_entity_poly.pdbx_seq_one_letter_code
_entity_poly.pdbx_strand_id
1 'polypeptide(L)'
;MKWVSHKAITFSVTYLLSSNFFASLISAIGGVFPDAIEGFHFESVSWKKKHRRFSHWGAMYFFLVLVCFIIGGGLGVLKFNPNDILSLFTSKGQAGYIEGIKVLSRILFWFFLGAFFHILEDAITGKVPFINPTKKTWGVRLFPVGSLQEYLLTLAITAVAVLKLLAK
;
A
#
# COMPACT_ATOMS: atom_id res chain seq x y z
N MET A 1 10.17 -3.65 -7.65
CA MET A 1 10.19 -5.13 -7.56
C MET A 1 9.23 -5.69 -8.60
N LYS A 2 9.06 -7.00 -8.72
CA LYS A 2 7.94 -7.55 -9.51
C LYS A 2 6.62 -7.24 -8.83
N TRP A 3 5.57 -7.00 -9.62
CA TRP A 3 4.24 -6.69 -9.10
C TRP A 3 3.67 -7.78 -8.18
N VAL A 4 4.02 -9.04 -8.41
CA VAL A 4 3.60 -10.16 -7.54
C VAL A 4 4.29 -10.07 -6.18
N SER A 5 5.60 -9.78 -6.17
CA SER A 5 6.38 -9.56 -4.95
C SER A 5 5.82 -8.39 -4.16
N HIS A 6 5.48 -7.28 -4.82
CA HIS A 6 4.87 -6.12 -4.18
C HIS A 6 3.58 -6.47 -3.44
N LYS A 7 2.63 -7.12 -4.12
CA LYS A 7 1.37 -7.55 -3.50
C LYS A 7 1.60 -8.45 -2.29
N ALA A 8 2.50 -9.42 -2.41
CA ALA A 8 2.78 -10.38 -1.36
C ALA A 8 3.42 -9.71 -0.14
N ILE A 9 4.44 -8.86 -0.33
CA ILE A 9 5.11 -8.16 0.77
C ILE A 9 4.18 -7.15 1.40
N THR A 10 3.49 -6.31 0.63
CA THR A 10 2.56 -5.31 1.15
C THR A 10 1.46 -5.99 1.99
N PHE A 11 0.86 -7.08 1.51
CA PHE A 11 -0.10 -7.85 2.31
C PHE A 11 0.53 -8.34 3.61
N SER A 12 1.70 -8.98 3.51
CA SER A 12 2.37 -9.63 4.63
C SER A 12 2.78 -8.62 5.72
N VAL A 13 3.39 -7.50 5.33
CA VAL A 13 3.81 -6.43 6.24
C VAL A 13 2.59 -5.80 6.91
N THR A 14 1.54 -5.47 6.16
CA THR A 14 0.32 -4.92 6.76
C THR A 14 -0.30 -5.91 7.75
N TYR A 15 -0.30 -7.20 7.46
CA TYR A 15 -0.84 -8.22 8.37
C TYR A 15 0.02 -8.39 9.63
N LEU A 16 1.35 -8.38 9.47
CA LEU A 16 2.29 -8.44 10.57
C LEU A 16 2.15 -7.25 11.53
N LEU A 17 1.84 -6.05 11.00
CA LEU A 17 1.68 -4.85 11.83
C LEU A 17 0.27 -4.73 12.44
N SER A 18 -0.78 -5.03 11.67
CA SER A 18 -2.16 -4.75 12.06
C SER A 18 -2.91 -5.95 12.65
N SER A 19 -2.42 -7.17 12.41
CA SER A 19 -3.16 -8.41 12.68
C SER A 19 -4.52 -8.49 11.96
N ASN A 20 -4.77 -7.64 10.97
CA ASN A 20 -6.07 -7.48 10.31
C ASN A 20 -6.02 -7.95 8.85
N PHE A 21 -6.68 -9.07 8.57
CA PHE A 21 -6.67 -9.69 7.24
C PHE A 21 -7.25 -8.78 6.16
N PHE A 22 -8.40 -8.14 6.41
CA PHE A 22 -9.09 -7.33 5.41
C PHE A 22 -8.36 -6.00 5.13
N ALA A 23 -7.81 -5.37 6.18
CA ALA A 23 -6.94 -4.21 6.00
C ALA A 23 -5.72 -4.57 5.12
N SER A 24 -5.15 -5.75 5.33
CA SER A 24 -4.01 -6.25 4.53
C SER A 24 -4.38 -6.50 3.08
N LEU A 25 -5.58 -7.01 2.82
CA LEU A 25 -6.11 -7.16 1.46
C LEU A 25 -6.30 -5.80 0.77
N ILE A 26 -6.90 -4.83 1.46
CA ILE A 26 -7.09 -3.47 0.94
C ILE A 26 -5.74 -2.82 0.63
N SER A 27 -4.75 -2.97 1.52
CA SER A 27 -3.39 -2.48 1.26
C SER A 27 -2.74 -3.19 0.06
N ALA A 28 -2.88 -4.51 -0.07
CA ALA A 28 -2.33 -5.23 -1.22
C ALA A 28 -2.96 -4.77 -2.56
N ILE A 29 -4.26 -4.43 -2.55
CA ILE A 29 -4.94 -3.82 -3.70
C ILE A 29 -4.40 -2.42 -3.97
N GLY A 30 -4.28 -1.59 -2.93
CA GLY A 30 -3.75 -0.24 -3.02
C GLY A 30 -2.29 -0.18 -3.49
N GLY A 31 -1.48 -1.18 -3.13
CA GLY A 31 -0.09 -1.31 -3.60
C GLY A 31 0.04 -1.39 -5.11
N VAL A 32 -0.99 -1.88 -5.82
CA VAL A 32 -0.98 -1.97 -7.29
C VAL A 32 -1.25 -0.62 -7.95
N PHE A 33 -1.88 0.31 -7.22
CA PHE A 33 -2.42 1.53 -7.78
C PHE A 33 -1.37 2.44 -8.46
N PRO A 34 -0.17 2.68 -7.89
CA PRO A 34 0.90 3.43 -8.56
C PRO A 34 1.24 2.90 -9.95
N ASP A 35 1.37 1.58 -10.09
CA ASP A 35 1.66 0.91 -11.36
C ASP A 35 0.46 0.96 -12.31
N ALA A 36 -0.75 0.76 -11.80
CA ALA A 36 -1.98 0.78 -12.58
C ALA A 36 -2.20 2.13 -13.28
N ILE A 37 -1.86 3.25 -12.64
CA ILE A 37 -1.92 4.60 -13.24
C ILE A 37 -0.98 4.70 -14.46
N GLU A 38 0.18 4.04 -14.43
CA GLU A 38 1.16 4.05 -15.52
C GLU A 38 0.85 2.98 -16.60
N GLY A 39 -0.06 2.06 -16.32
CA GLY A 39 -0.41 0.91 -17.15
C GLY A 39 0.53 -0.30 -16.97
N PHE A 40 0.13 -1.47 -17.47
CA PHE A 40 0.81 -2.74 -17.22
C PHE A 40 1.69 -3.23 -18.39
N HIS A 41 2.41 -2.32 -19.04
CA HIS A 41 3.30 -2.65 -20.16
C HIS A 41 4.75 -2.87 -19.71
N PHE A 42 4.93 -3.78 -18.74
CA PHE A 42 6.19 -3.96 -18.00
C PHE A 42 7.42 -4.19 -18.87
N GLU A 43 7.27 -4.78 -20.06
CA GLU A 43 8.38 -5.05 -20.97
C GLU A 43 8.74 -3.89 -21.91
N SER A 44 7.84 -2.93 -22.09
CA SER A 44 8.05 -1.81 -22.99
C SER A 44 9.18 -0.90 -22.52
N VAL A 45 10.13 -0.60 -23.41
CA VAL A 45 11.21 0.37 -23.14
C VAL A 45 10.65 1.76 -22.80
N SER A 46 9.57 2.16 -23.48
CA SER A 46 8.88 3.44 -23.22
C SER A 46 8.30 3.47 -21.80
N TRP A 47 7.67 2.37 -21.38
CA TRP A 47 7.15 2.22 -20.03
C TRP A 47 8.29 2.26 -19.00
N LYS A 48 9.35 1.45 -19.17
CA LYS A 48 10.51 1.43 -18.26
C LYS A 48 11.15 2.81 -18.07
N LYS A 49 11.15 3.67 -19.11
CA LYS A 49 11.65 5.07 -19.02
C LYS A 49 10.74 6.00 -18.22
N LYS A 50 9.42 5.80 -18.32
CA LYS A 50 8.39 6.63 -17.67
C LYS A 50 8.03 6.14 -16.27
N HIS A 51 8.19 4.86 -16.01
CA HIS A 51 7.84 4.19 -14.76
C HIS A 51 8.54 4.84 -13.57
N ARG A 52 7.87 4.90 -12.42
CA ARG A 52 8.35 5.51 -11.16
C ARG A 52 8.55 7.01 -11.24
N ARG A 53 7.60 7.73 -11.83
CA ARG A 53 7.59 9.20 -11.82
C ARG A 53 6.43 9.71 -10.97
N PHE A 54 5.47 10.40 -11.57
CA PHE A 54 4.40 11.06 -10.83
C PHE A 54 3.53 10.10 -10.01
N SER A 55 3.16 8.94 -10.55
CA SER A 55 2.31 7.99 -9.83
C SER A 55 3.02 7.30 -8.66
N HIS A 56 4.36 7.43 -8.58
CA HIS A 56 5.21 6.88 -7.53
C HIS A 56 5.77 7.97 -6.61
N TRP A 57 5.11 9.12 -6.57
CA TRP A 57 5.52 10.22 -5.72
C TRP A 57 5.22 9.90 -4.24
N GLY A 58 6.24 9.41 -3.53
CA GLY A 58 6.10 8.89 -2.17
C GLY A 58 5.49 9.89 -1.18
N ALA A 59 5.87 11.18 -1.27
CA ALA A 59 5.32 12.21 -0.38
C ALA A 59 3.82 12.42 -0.56
N MET A 60 3.27 12.24 -1.76
CA MET A 60 1.82 12.37 -1.99
C MET A 60 1.05 11.28 -1.26
N TYR A 61 1.47 10.01 -1.38
CA TYR A 61 0.79 8.92 -0.67
C TYR A 61 0.96 9.01 0.84
N PHE A 62 2.14 9.43 1.31
CA PHE A 62 2.33 9.71 2.74
C PHE A 62 1.37 10.80 3.23
N PHE A 63 1.22 11.89 2.48
CA PHE A 63 0.26 12.94 2.79
C PHE A 63 -1.18 12.42 2.81
N LEU A 64 -1.60 11.63 1.82
CA LEU A 64 -2.94 11.03 1.78
C LEU A 64 -3.20 10.08 2.96
N VAL A 65 -2.19 9.30 3.37
CA VAL A 65 -2.26 8.46 4.57
C VAL A 65 -2.48 9.32 5.82
N LEU A 66 -1.76 10.43 5.97
CA LEU A 66 -1.94 11.36 7.10
C LEU A 66 -3.33 12.01 7.10
N VAL A 67 -3.83 12.44 5.94
CA VAL A 67 -5.18 13.01 5.82
C VAL A 67 -6.24 11.99 6.23
N CYS A 68 -6.15 10.75 5.72
CA CYS A 68 -7.08 9.69 6.08
C CYS A 68 -6.98 9.32 7.57
N PHE A 69 -5.77 9.32 8.13
CA PHE A 69 -5.54 9.10 9.56
C PHE A 69 -6.26 10.15 10.41
N ILE A 70 -6.13 11.43 10.09
CA ILE A 70 -6.78 12.52 10.83
C ILE A 70 -8.31 12.41 10.72
N ILE A 71 -8.85 12.31 9.49
CA ILE A 71 -10.30 12.29 9.26
C ILE A 71 -10.95 11.05 9.87
N GLY A 72 -10.28 9.89 9.82
CA GLY A 72 -10.79 8.65 10.37
C GLY A 72 -10.67 8.52 11.90
N GLY A 73 -10.28 9.58 12.61
CA GLY A 73 -10.22 9.63 14.07
C GLY A 73 -8.90 9.17 14.67
N GLY A 74 -7.78 9.43 13.98
CA GLY A 74 -6.43 9.06 14.42
C GLY A 74 -6.26 7.55 14.47
N LEU A 75 -5.85 7.02 15.62
CA LEU A 75 -5.67 5.57 15.83
C LEU A 75 -6.95 4.75 15.57
N GLY A 76 -8.12 5.38 15.53
CA GLY A 76 -9.37 4.74 15.12
C GLY A 76 -9.33 4.10 13.74
N VAL A 77 -8.51 4.61 12.80
CA VAL A 77 -8.38 4.01 11.45
C VAL A 77 -7.78 2.62 11.45
N LEU A 78 -6.99 2.30 12.48
CA LEU A 78 -6.33 1.00 12.59
C LEU A 78 -7.33 -0.12 12.92
N LYS A 79 -8.49 0.23 13.49
CA LYS A 79 -9.54 -0.71 13.92
C LYS A 79 -10.54 -1.04 12.81
N PHE A 80 -10.07 -1.26 11.59
CA PHE A 80 -10.93 -1.58 10.47
C PHE A 80 -11.69 -2.90 10.71
N ASN A 81 -13.01 -2.89 10.56
CA ASN A 81 -13.84 -4.09 10.66
C ASN A 81 -14.59 -4.31 9.33
N PRO A 82 -14.77 -5.53 8.83
CA PRO A 82 -15.60 -5.78 7.65
C PRO A 82 -17.01 -5.20 7.74
N ASN A 83 -17.59 -5.17 8.95
CA ASN A 83 -18.90 -4.56 9.21
C ASN A 83 -18.89 -3.04 9.02
N ASP A 84 -17.72 -2.39 9.03
CA ASP A 84 -17.60 -0.97 8.68
C ASP A 84 -18.15 -0.74 7.25
N ILE A 85 -17.90 -1.66 6.31
CA ILE A 85 -18.42 -1.54 4.93
C ILE A 85 -19.96 -1.54 4.93
N LEU A 86 -20.59 -2.43 5.71
CA LEU A 86 -22.04 -2.47 5.83
C LEU A 86 -22.58 -1.16 6.41
N SER A 87 -21.86 -0.59 7.38
CA SER A 87 -22.26 0.66 8.02
C SER A 87 -22.38 1.84 7.04
N LEU A 88 -21.63 1.83 5.92
CA LEU A 88 -21.75 2.84 4.85
C LEU A 88 -23.15 2.89 4.23
N PHE A 89 -23.86 1.76 4.21
CA PHE A 89 -25.17 1.63 3.57
C PHE A 89 -26.34 1.71 4.56
N THR A 90 -26.08 1.47 5.84
CA THR A 90 -27.12 1.46 6.89
C THR A 90 -27.21 2.76 7.67
N SER A 91 -26.14 3.57 7.66
CA SER A 91 -26.08 4.81 8.42
C SER A 91 -27.00 5.90 7.84
N LYS A 92 -27.96 6.40 8.63
CA LYS A 92 -28.87 7.49 8.23
C LYS A 92 -28.73 8.70 9.15
N GLY A 93 -29.05 9.89 8.62
CA GLY A 93 -28.98 11.16 9.35
C GLY A 93 -27.56 11.69 9.52
N GLN A 94 -27.42 12.84 10.19
CA GLN A 94 -26.15 13.56 10.33
C GLN A 94 -25.04 12.73 11.00
N ALA A 95 -25.37 12.02 12.08
CA ALA A 95 -24.43 11.13 12.75
C ALA A 95 -23.97 9.99 11.81
N GLY A 96 -24.88 9.47 11.00
CA GLY A 96 -24.56 8.45 10.00
C GLY A 96 -23.58 8.92 8.94
N TYR A 97 -23.73 10.14 8.43
CA TYR A 97 -22.78 10.71 7.46
C TYR A 97 -21.37 10.86 8.05
N ILE A 98 -21.26 11.29 9.31
CA ILE A 98 -19.95 11.43 9.99
C ILE A 98 -19.27 10.06 10.12
N GLU A 99 -20.01 9.03 10.54
CA GLU A 99 -19.47 7.67 10.61
C GLU A 99 -19.11 7.13 9.22
N GLY A 100 -19.92 7.40 8.20
CA GLY A 100 -19.61 7.03 6.82
C GLY A 100 -18.29 7.65 6.32
N ILE A 101 -18.05 8.93 6.62
CA ILE A 101 -16.78 9.60 6.30
C ILE A 101 -15.61 8.93 7.04
N LYS A 102 -15.77 8.60 8.32
CA LYS A 102 -14.73 7.91 9.09
C LYS A 102 -14.41 6.54 8.47
N VAL A 103 -15.43 5.74 8.15
CA VAL A 103 -15.27 4.42 7.54
C VAL A 103 -14.57 4.52 6.19
N LEU A 104 -15.03 5.41 5.31
CA LEU A 104 -14.39 5.65 4.03
C LEU A 104 -12.92 6.03 4.22
N SER A 105 -12.63 6.88 5.21
CA SER A 105 -11.26 7.26 5.57
C SER A 105 -10.43 6.08 6.06
N ARG A 106 -11.01 5.10 6.79
CA ARG A 106 -10.28 3.87 7.15
C ARG A 106 -9.93 3.03 5.93
N ILE A 107 -10.88 2.87 5.00
CA ILE A 107 -10.65 2.11 3.76
C ILE A 107 -9.54 2.78 2.93
N LEU A 108 -9.64 4.10 2.74
CA LEU A 108 -8.66 4.88 1.99
C LEU A 108 -7.30 4.92 2.70
N PHE A 109 -7.26 4.97 4.03
CA PHE A 109 -6.03 4.88 4.81
C PHE A 109 -5.27 3.59 4.45
N TRP A 110 -5.91 2.43 4.54
CA TRP A 110 -5.26 1.16 4.24
C TRP A 110 -4.88 1.03 2.76
N PHE A 111 -5.71 1.57 1.85
CA PHE A 111 -5.42 1.60 0.42
C PHE A 111 -4.18 2.43 0.11
N PHE A 112 -4.12 3.68 0.57
CA PHE A 112 -2.97 4.55 0.34
C PHE A 112 -1.72 4.12 1.11
N LEU A 113 -1.87 3.47 2.27
CA LEU A 113 -0.75 2.86 2.97
C LEU A 113 -0.12 1.74 2.13
N GLY A 114 -0.95 0.94 1.45
CA GLY A 114 -0.48 -0.05 0.48
C GLY A 114 0.29 0.59 -0.68
N ALA A 115 -0.26 1.63 -1.30
CA ALA A 115 0.41 2.38 -2.36
C ALA A 115 1.75 2.99 -1.88
N PHE A 116 1.80 3.45 -0.64
CA PHE A 116 3.03 3.95 -0.02
C PHE A 116 4.06 2.83 0.18
N PHE A 117 3.65 1.67 0.70
CA PHE A 117 4.54 0.50 0.84
C PHE A 117 5.10 0.02 -0.49
N HIS A 118 4.31 -0.02 -1.56
CA HIS A 118 4.80 -0.29 -2.91
C HIS A 118 5.98 0.62 -3.30
N ILE A 119 5.88 1.93 -3.02
CA ILE A 119 6.94 2.89 -3.32
C ILE A 119 8.18 2.66 -2.45
N LEU A 120 8.00 2.31 -1.17
CA LEU A 120 9.13 1.94 -0.29
C LEU A 120 9.84 0.68 -0.79
N GLU A 121 9.09 -0.33 -1.21
CA GLU A 121 9.62 -1.56 -1.81
C GLU A 121 10.36 -1.27 -3.13
N ASP A 122 9.85 -0.36 -3.94
CA ASP A 122 10.52 0.10 -5.16
C ASP A 122 11.82 0.87 -4.87
N ALA A 123 11.88 1.58 -3.75
CA ALA A 123 13.08 2.25 -3.26
C ALA A 123 14.15 1.28 -2.77
N ILE A 124 13.78 0.06 -2.36
CA ILE A 124 14.74 -1.01 -2.06
C ILE A 124 15.44 -1.46 -3.33
N THR A 125 14.73 -1.59 -4.45
CA THR A 125 15.27 -2.15 -5.72
C THR A 125 15.66 -1.11 -6.77
N GLY A 126 15.44 0.17 -6.50
CA GLY A 126 15.78 1.26 -7.43
C GLY A 126 15.54 2.63 -6.82
N LYS A 127 15.57 3.66 -7.68
CA LYS A 127 15.30 5.04 -7.27
C LYS A 127 13.85 5.42 -7.58
N VAL A 128 13.22 6.13 -6.65
CA VAL A 128 11.86 6.68 -6.73
C VAL A 128 11.85 8.17 -6.38
N PRO A 129 10.84 8.94 -6.82
CA PRO A 129 10.67 10.32 -6.41
C PRO A 129 10.02 10.38 -5.03
N PHE A 130 10.68 11.02 -4.07
CA PHE A 130 10.11 11.23 -2.75
C PHE A 130 9.57 12.65 -2.57
N ILE A 131 10.43 13.68 -2.58
CA ILE A 131 10.00 15.08 -2.44
C ILE A 131 9.60 15.69 -3.79
N ASN A 132 10.44 15.53 -4.81
CA ASN A 132 10.18 16.08 -6.13
C ASN A 132 9.64 14.97 -7.08
N PRO A 133 8.40 15.07 -7.59
CA PRO A 133 7.79 14.02 -8.42
C PRO A 133 8.51 13.77 -9.76
N THR A 134 9.33 14.72 -10.19
CA THR A 134 10.05 14.65 -11.47
C THR A 134 11.46 14.05 -11.34
N LYS A 135 12.00 13.94 -10.12
CA LYS A 135 13.39 13.51 -9.88
C LYS A 135 13.44 12.24 -9.01
N LYS A 136 14.01 11.17 -9.56
CA LYS A 136 14.21 9.88 -8.87
C LYS A 136 15.47 9.91 -8.01
N THR A 137 15.41 10.53 -6.83
CA THR A 137 16.60 10.72 -5.97
C THR A 137 16.68 9.73 -4.80
N TRP A 138 15.55 9.17 -4.37
CA TRP A 138 15.46 8.38 -3.14
C TRP A 138 15.45 6.87 -3.41
N GLY A 139 16.03 6.06 -2.52
CA GLY A 139 16.17 4.59 -2.65
C GLY A 139 17.62 4.10 -2.67
N VAL A 140 17.83 2.81 -2.43
CA VAL A 140 19.15 2.19 -2.16
C VAL A 140 19.62 1.21 -3.22
N ARG A 141 18.71 0.64 -4.03
CA ARG A 141 19.03 -0.38 -5.06
C ARG A 141 19.83 -1.56 -4.50
N LEU A 142 19.33 -2.16 -3.42
CA LEU A 142 19.95 -3.25 -2.69
C LEU A 142 20.15 -4.51 -3.54
N PHE A 143 19.19 -4.83 -4.41
CA PHE A 143 19.30 -5.94 -5.38
C PHE A 143 18.49 -5.65 -6.65
N PRO A 144 18.80 -6.31 -7.79
CA PRO A 144 18.07 -6.16 -9.04
C PRO A 144 16.64 -6.70 -8.95
N VAL A 145 15.72 -6.10 -9.72
CA VAL A 145 14.34 -6.60 -9.85
C VAL A 145 14.33 -7.99 -10.50
N GLY A 146 13.59 -8.92 -9.91
CA GLY A 146 13.47 -10.30 -10.37
C GLY A 146 14.67 -11.20 -10.05
N SER A 147 15.58 -10.73 -9.19
CA SER A 147 16.71 -11.51 -8.69
C SER A 147 16.29 -12.57 -7.67
N LEU A 148 17.16 -13.55 -7.41
CA LEU A 148 16.96 -14.56 -6.35
C LEU A 148 16.72 -13.91 -4.99
N GLN A 149 17.45 -12.83 -4.68
CA GLN A 149 17.31 -12.07 -3.43
C GLN A 149 15.90 -11.50 -3.25
N GLU A 150 15.26 -11.04 -4.33
CA GLU A 150 13.88 -10.55 -4.30
C GLU A 150 12.91 -11.67 -3.87
N TYR A 151 13.04 -12.86 -4.45
CA TYR A 151 12.19 -14.00 -4.11
C TYR A 151 12.44 -14.50 -2.69
N LEU A 152 13.71 -14.55 -2.25
CA LEU A 152 14.04 -14.94 -0.87
C LEU A 152 13.48 -13.94 0.15
N LEU A 153 13.59 -12.64 -0.11
CA LEU A 153 12.99 -11.60 0.76
C LEU A 153 11.47 -11.76 0.83
N THR A 154 10.83 -11.90 -0.34
CA THR A 154 9.37 -12.07 -0.43
C THR A 154 8.93 -13.32 0.34
N LEU A 155 9.58 -14.46 0.11
CA LEU A 155 9.28 -15.71 0.79
C LEU A 155 9.46 -15.59 2.30
N ALA A 156 10.57 -14.99 2.77
CA ALA A 156 10.84 -14.83 4.19
C ALA A 156 9.75 -14.01 4.89
N ILE A 157 9.40 -12.84 4.35
CA ILE A 157 8.37 -11.96 4.93
C ILE A 157 7.00 -12.65 4.92
N THR A 158 6.63 -13.29 3.80
CA THR A 158 5.35 -14.01 3.68
C THR A 158 5.28 -15.22 4.61
N ALA A 159 6.37 -15.98 4.76
CA ALA A 159 6.42 -17.11 5.68
C ALA A 159 6.17 -16.67 7.13
N VAL A 160 6.79 -15.56 7.58
CA VAL A 160 6.55 -15.01 8.93
C VAL A 160 5.09 -14.57 9.09
N ALA A 161 4.49 -13.95 8.07
CA ALA A 161 3.08 -13.57 8.10
C ALA A 161 2.14 -14.79 8.17
N VAL A 162 2.43 -15.85 7.43
CA VAL A 162 1.68 -17.12 7.48
C VAL A 162 1.82 -17.78 8.85
N LEU A 163 3.03 -17.85 9.41
CA LEU A 163 3.23 -18.39 10.76
C LEU A 163 2.42 -17.62 11.80
N LYS A 164 2.40 -16.28 11.72
CA LYS A 164 1.55 -15.44 12.59
C LYS A 164 0.06 -15.70 12.39
N LEU A 165 -0.37 -15.98 11.16
CA LEU A 165 -1.76 -16.31 10.85
C LEU A 165 -2.17 -17.67 11.45
N LEU A 166 -1.27 -18.66 11.39
CA LEU A 166 -1.50 -20.01 11.90
C LEU A 166 -1.37 -20.12 13.44
N ALA A 167 -0.67 -19.19 14.08
CA ALA A 167 -0.48 -19.17 15.53
C ALA A 167 -1.65 -18.53 16.31
N LYS A 168 -2.74 -18.17 15.63
CA LYS A 168 -3.98 -17.63 16.22
C LYS A 168 -5.07 -18.68 16.24
#